data_AF-A0A1G1BTX6-F1
#
_entry.id   AF-A0A1G1BTX6-F1
#
_cell.length_a   1.000
_cell.length_b   1.000
_cell.length_c   1.000
_cell.angle_alpha   90.00
_cell.angle_beta   90.00
_cell.angle_gamma   90.00
#
_symmetry.space_group_name_H-M   'P 1'
#
loop_
_entity.id
_entity.type
_entity.pdbx_description
1 polymer ?
#
loop_
_entity_poly.entity_id
_entity_poly.type
_entity_poly.pdbx_seq_one_letter_code
_entity_poly.pdbx_strand_id
1 'polypeptide(L)'
;MKYLSLAKGLKTGIKVIDDQHGMFFRQINSFSRHSANEGVSRERAVRLFTFLQQYSVEHFGLEQALMEEYRYPGLAEHQAEHRKLRAYVDQTLAKLPTRDLTADFNLQVNYFLVDWFTVHIRQVDRKMTDFLREIAAKQPDHRLLNLIKGLLPNAK
;
A
#
# COMPACT_ATOMS: atom_id res chain seq x y z
N MET A 1 -8.49 17.85 0.50
CA MET A 1 -7.78 16.60 0.15
C MET A 1 -6.81 16.22 1.25
N LYS A 2 -6.65 14.92 1.51
CA LYS A 2 -5.62 14.37 2.40
C LYS A 2 -4.46 13.78 1.56
N TYR A 3 -3.26 13.73 2.13
CA TYR A 3 -2.06 13.25 1.45
C TYR A 3 -1.28 12.26 2.30
N LEU A 4 -0.79 11.20 1.66
CA LEU A 4 0.01 10.14 2.25
C LEU A 4 1.50 10.51 2.24
N SER A 5 2.23 10.12 3.29
CA SER A 5 3.68 10.26 3.35
C SER A 5 4.24 9.27 4.37
N LEU A 6 5.37 8.65 4.05
CA LEU A 6 6.10 7.76 4.96
C LEU A 6 6.46 8.46 6.27
N ALA A 7 6.76 9.76 6.22
CA ALA A 7 7.12 10.55 7.40
C ALA A 7 5.98 10.68 8.44
N LYS A 8 4.73 10.35 8.09
CA LYS A 8 3.55 10.44 8.98
C LYS A 8 3.26 9.13 9.75
N GLY A 9 4.31 8.40 10.11
CA GLY A 9 4.18 7.12 10.79
C GLY A 9 3.59 6.03 9.90
N LEU A 10 3.85 6.11 8.59
CA LEU A 10 3.46 5.09 7.59
C LEU A 10 4.67 4.30 7.09
N LYS A 11 5.76 4.30 7.88
CA LYS A 11 6.85 3.35 7.70
C LYS A 11 6.50 2.07 8.45
N THR A 12 6.63 0.96 7.74
CA THR A 12 6.74 -0.39 8.29
C THR A 12 8.14 -0.60 8.84
N GLY A 13 9.13 0.09 8.28
CA GLY A 13 10.53 -0.08 8.57
C GLY A 13 11.10 -1.34 7.93
N ILE A 14 10.52 -1.87 6.86
CA ILE A 14 11.21 -2.78 5.94
C ILE A 14 11.39 -2.01 4.63
N LYS A 15 12.65 -1.78 4.21
CA LYS A 15 12.97 -0.82 3.14
C LYS A 15 12.20 -1.10 1.84
N VAL A 16 12.18 -2.35 1.39
CA VAL A 16 11.51 -2.73 0.14
C VAL A 16 10.00 -2.47 0.20
N ILE A 17 9.36 -2.70 1.35
CA ILE A 17 7.94 -2.44 1.57
C ILE A 17 7.66 -0.94 1.63
N ASP A 18 8.49 -0.18 2.37
CA ASP A 18 8.37 1.27 2.47
C ASP A 18 8.59 1.96 1.09
N ASP A 19 9.49 1.44 0.27
CA ASP A 19 9.71 1.91 -1.11
C ASP A 19 8.46 1.65 -1.97
N GLN A 20 7.85 0.47 -1.87
CA GLN A 20 6.60 0.13 -2.56
C GLN A 20 5.43 1.03 -2.10
N HIS A 21 5.26 1.24 -0.79
CA HIS A 21 4.31 2.21 -0.23
C HIS A 21 4.55 3.62 -0.78
N GLY A 22 5.82 4.02 -0.89
CA GLY A 22 6.22 5.28 -1.50
C GLY A 22 5.75 5.45 -2.94
N MET A 23 5.68 4.37 -3.75
CA MET A 23 5.13 4.43 -5.11
C MET A 23 3.63 4.72 -5.10
N PHE A 24 2.86 4.00 -4.27
CA PHE A 24 1.42 4.23 -4.11
C PHE A 24 1.13 5.68 -3.72
N PHE A 25 1.85 6.17 -2.71
CA PHE A 25 1.64 7.51 -2.18
C PHE A 25 1.89 8.57 -3.25
N ARG A 26 2.91 8.39 -4.10
CA ARG A 26 3.17 9.34 -5.19
C ARG A 26 2.03 9.38 -6.20
N GLN A 27 1.49 8.23 -6.61
CA GLN A 27 0.38 8.19 -7.56
C GLN A 27 -0.91 8.75 -6.97
N ILE A 28 -1.24 8.37 -5.74
CA ILE A 28 -2.45 8.85 -5.03
C ILE A 28 -2.37 10.36 -4.78
N ASN A 29 -1.22 10.85 -4.31
CA ASN A 29 -1.05 12.29 -4.07
C ASN A 29 -1.03 13.09 -5.40
N SER A 30 -0.46 12.53 -6.48
CA SER A 30 -0.48 13.16 -7.81
C SER A 30 -1.90 13.30 -8.35
N PHE A 31 -2.70 12.24 -8.20
CA PHE A 31 -4.13 12.26 -8.53
C PHE A 31 -4.86 13.34 -7.72
N SER A 32 -4.63 13.39 -6.41
CA SER A 32 -5.36 14.27 -5.48
C SER A 32 -5.02 15.77 -5.60
N ARG A 33 -3.83 16.13 -6.09
CA ARG A 33 -3.39 17.53 -6.23
C ARG A 33 -4.11 18.31 -7.33
N HIS A 34 -4.57 17.62 -8.38
CA HIS A 34 -5.03 18.27 -9.61
C HIS A 34 -6.55 18.42 -9.70
N SER A 35 -7.24 18.17 -8.60
CA SER A 35 -8.68 17.87 -8.61
C SER A 35 -9.38 18.37 -7.34
N ALA A 36 -8.74 19.26 -6.58
CA ALA A 36 -9.27 19.76 -5.32
C ALA A 36 -10.55 20.61 -5.50
N ASN A 37 -10.71 21.27 -6.66
CA ASN A 37 -11.84 22.16 -6.96
C ASN A 37 -12.55 21.85 -8.29
N GLU A 38 -12.06 20.87 -9.05
CA GLU A 38 -12.58 20.49 -10.37
C GLU A 38 -12.69 18.96 -10.45
N GLY A 39 -13.53 18.47 -11.37
CA GLY A 39 -13.57 17.05 -11.70
C GLY A 39 -12.21 16.53 -12.19
N VAL A 40 -12.09 15.22 -12.38
CA VAL A 40 -10.85 14.61 -12.89
C VAL A 40 -11.07 14.10 -14.32
N SER A 41 -10.06 14.27 -15.17
CA SER A 41 -10.12 13.69 -16.51
C SER A 41 -10.22 12.17 -16.43
N ARG A 42 -10.97 11.55 -17.34
CA ARG A 42 -11.16 10.10 -17.35
C ARG A 42 -9.86 9.35 -17.55
N GLU A 43 -8.97 9.88 -18.37
CA GLU A 43 -7.63 9.32 -18.60
C GLU A 43 -6.80 9.30 -17.31
N ARG A 44 -6.90 10.35 -16.47
CA ARG A 44 -6.20 10.38 -15.17
C ARG A 44 -6.76 9.36 -14.19
N ALA A 45 -8.09 9.23 -14.13
CA ALA A 45 -8.74 8.22 -13.29
C ALA A 45 -8.33 6.81 -13.75
N VAL A 46 -8.44 6.51 -15.05
CA VAL A 46 -8.03 5.22 -15.61
C VAL A 46 -6.56 4.94 -15.29
N ARG A 47 -5.66 5.90 -15.52
CA ARG A 47 -4.23 5.73 -15.19
C ARG A 47 -3.99 5.38 -13.71
N LEU A 48 -4.64 6.09 -12.78
CA LEU A 48 -4.50 5.78 -11.35
C LEU A 48 -5.00 4.37 -11.05
N PHE A 49 -6.21 4.01 -11.48
CA PHE A 49 -6.82 2.74 -11.11
C PHE A 49 -6.15 1.55 -11.80
N THR A 50 -5.66 1.68 -13.04
CA THR A 50 -4.82 0.67 -13.68
C THR A 50 -3.50 0.48 -12.93
N PHE A 51 -2.84 1.57 -12.53
CA PHE A 51 -1.64 1.47 -11.68
C PHE A 51 -1.95 0.75 -10.35
N LEU A 52 -3.03 1.15 -9.68
CA LEU A 52 -3.47 0.53 -8.41
C LEU A 52 -3.86 -0.93 -8.60
N GLN A 53 -4.32 -1.36 -9.77
CA GLN A 53 -4.62 -2.76 -10.04
C GLN A 53 -3.34 -3.57 -10.26
N GLN A 54 -2.41 -3.06 -11.06
CA GLN A 54 -1.21 -3.78 -11.47
C GLN A 54 -0.15 -3.83 -10.36
N TYR A 55 0.26 -2.65 -9.86
CA TYR A 55 1.38 -2.53 -8.92
C TYR A 55 1.14 -3.22 -7.58
N SER A 56 -0.12 -3.46 -7.32
CA SER A 56 -0.60 -3.97 -6.08
C SER A 56 -0.59 -5.50 -6.07
N VAL A 57 -0.71 -6.16 -7.22
CA VAL A 57 -0.40 -7.59 -7.36
C VAL A 57 1.04 -7.86 -6.94
N GLU A 58 1.98 -7.03 -7.41
CA GLU A 58 3.40 -7.15 -7.07
C GLU A 58 3.66 -6.91 -5.58
N HIS A 59 3.15 -5.81 -5.03
CA HIS A 59 3.34 -5.46 -3.62
C HIS A 59 2.73 -6.50 -2.67
N PHE A 60 1.46 -6.86 -2.86
CA PHE A 60 0.81 -7.85 -1.99
C PHE A 60 1.36 -9.27 -2.18
N GLY A 61 1.86 -9.58 -3.38
CA GLY A 61 2.54 -10.84 -3.65
C GLY A 61 3.84 -10.96 -2.84
N LEU A 62 4.64 -9.88 -2.76
CA LEU A 62 5.84 -9.86 -1.93
C LEU A 62 5.51 -10.09 -0.45
N GLU A 63 4.53 -9.37 0.08
CA GLU A 63 4.15 -9.52 1.50
C GLU A 63 3.60 -10.90 1.82
N GLN A 64 2.76 -11.45 0.94
CA GLN A 64 2.22 -12.80 1.11
C GLN A 64 3.30 -13.87 1.03
N ALA A 65 4.25 -13.75 0.10
CA ALA A 65 5.39 -14.66 0.03
C ALA A 65 6.22 -14.62 1.32
N LEU A 66 6.46 -13.44 1.89
CA LEU A 66 7.15 -13.31 3.18
C LEU A 66 6.32 -13.93 4.33
N MET A 67 5.02 -13.69 4.35
CA MET A 67 4.12 -14.27 5.36
C MET A 67 4.07 -15.79 5.27
N GLU A 68 4.03 -16.37 4.08
CA GLU A 68 4.05 -17.82 3.86
C GLU A 68 5.40 -18.43 4.25
N GLU A 69 6.50 -17.84 3.79
CA GLU A 69 7.86 -18.31 4.04
C GLU A 69 8.17 -18.39 5.55
N TYR A 70 7.77 -17.37 6.31
CA TYR A 70 8.02 -17.31 7.76
C TYR A 70 6.82 -17.73 8.61
N ARG A 71 5.77 -18.31 8.00
CA ARG A 71 4.57 -18.84 8.69
C ARG A 71 3.90 -17.82 9.60
N TYR A 72 3.69 -16.61 9.09
CA TYR A 72 2.98 -15.55 9.80
C TYR A 72 1.54 -15.99 10.11
N PRO A 73 1.13 -16.01 11.39
CA PRO A 73 -0.18 -16.54 11.78
C PRO A 73 -1.37 -15.71 11.26
N GLY A 74 -1.17 -14.42 10.97
CA GLY A 74 -2.23 -13.52 10.50
C GLY A 74 -2.39 -13.44 8.98
N LEU A 75 -1.88 -14.43 8.23
CA LEU A 75 -1.87 -14.40 6.76
C LEU A 75 -3.27 -14.28 6.16
N ALA A 76 -4.24 -15.04 6.69
CA ALA A 76 -5.60 -15.09 6.16
C ALA A 76 -6.33 -13.74 6.33
N GLU A 77 -6.18 -13.10 7.49
CA GLU A 77 -6.74 -11.79 7.79
C GLU A 77 -6.07 -10.71 6.94
N HIS A 78 -4.75 -10.77 6.76
CA HIS A 78 -4.01 -9.84 5.91
C HIS A 78 -4.50 -9.93 4.45
N GLN A 79 -4.62 -11.14 3.89
CA GLN A 79 -5.17 -11.36 2.56
C GLN A 79 -6.63 -10.87 2.44
N ALA A 80 -7.41 -10.89 3.51
CA ALA A 80 -8.76 -10.34 3.49
C ALA A 80 -8.76 -8.82 3.30
N GLU A 81 -7.87 -8.10 3.98
CA GLU A 81 -7.69 -6.64 3.78
C GLU A 81 -7.22 -6.32 2.36
N HIS A 82 -6.33 -7.15 1.82
CA HIS A 82 -5.89 -7.05 0.43
C HIS A 82 -7.05 -7.17 -0.56
N ARG A 83 -7.91 -8.17 -0.39
CA ARG A 83 -9.09 -8.37 -1.24
C ARG A 83 -10.04 -7.18 -1.21
N LYS A 84 -10.17 -6.48 -0.08
CA LYS A 84 -11.01 -5.27 0.02
C LYS A 84 -10.50 -4.14 -0.88
N LEU A 85 -9.18 -3.87 -0.89
CA LEU A 85 -8.64 -2.85 -1.80
C LEU A 85 -8.82 -3.26 -3.27
N ARG A 86 -8.59 -4.53 -3.62
CA ARG A 86 -8.80 -5.02 -4.99
C ARG A 86 -10.23 -4.88 -5.45
N ALA A 87 -11.17 -5.31 -4.63
CA ALA A 87 -12.59 -5.15 -4.94
C ALA A 87 -12.94 -3.67 -5.19
N TYR A 88 -12.45 -2.75 -4.37
CA TYR A 88 -12.66 -1.31 -4.59
C TYR A 88 -12.07 -0.82 -5.91
N VAL A 89 -10.82 -1.20 -6.21
CA VAL A 89 -10.11 -0.80 -7.43
C VAL A 89 -10.82 -1.33 -8.67
N ASP A 90 -11.14 -2.62 -8.71
CA ASP A 90 -11.77 -3.28 -9.86
C ASP A 90 -13.18 -2.73 -10.11
N GLN A 91 -13.98 -2.59 -9.05
CA GLN A 91 -15.32 -2.02 -9.16
C GLN A 91 -15.30 -0.57 -9.63
N THR A 92 -14.32 0.22 -9.19
CA THR A 92 -14.20 1.61 -9.61
C THR A 92 -13.77 1.69 -11.07
N LEU A 93 -12.75 0.91 -11.46
CA LEU A 93 -12.24 0.84 -12.83
C LEU A 93 -13.33 0.43 -13.83
N ALA A 94 -14.13 -0.59 -13.49
CA ALA A 94 -15.24 -1.07 -14.32
C ALA A 94 -16.34 -0.01 -14.51
N LYS A 95 -16.53 0.89 -13.53
CA LYS A 95 -17.51 1.98 -13.60
C LYS A 95 -16.97 3.23 -14.28
N LEU A 96 -15.65 3.36 -14.46
CA LEU A 96 -15.05 4.55 -15.05
C LEU A 96 -15.58 4.89 -16.45
N PRO A 97 -15.96 3.97 -17.36
CA PRO A 97 -16.45 4.39 -18.68
C PRO A 97 -17.74 5.23 -18.64
N THR A 98 -18.63 4.94 -17.70
CA THR A 98 -19.98 5.55 -17.62
C THR A 98 -20.15 6.50 -16.44
N ARG A 99 -19.19 6.57 -15.52
CA ARG A 99 -19.28 7.39 -14.31
C ARG A 99 -18.93 8.86 -14.56
N ASP A 100 -19.70 9.75 -13.95
CA ASP A 100 -19.38 11.16 -13.83
C ASP A 100 -18.22 11.36 -12.84
N LEU A 101 -17.14 11.98 -13.31
CA LEU A 101 -15.90 12.14 -12.56
C LEU A 101 -15.83 13.53 -11.93
N THR A 102 -16.85 13.83 -11.12
CA THR A 102 -17.00 15.11 -10.43
C THR A 102 -15.92 15.33 -9.36
N ALA A 103 -15.87 16.53 -8.79
CA ALA A 103 -15.03 16.82 -7.63
C ALA A 103 -15.36 15.89 -6.44
N ASP A 104 -16.63 15.53 -6.27
CA ASP A 104 -17.07 14.57 -5.24
C ASP A 104 -16.52 13.16 -5.49
N PHE A 105 -16.53 12.66 -6.74
CA PHE A 105 -15.88 11.39 -7.06
C PHE A 105 -14.41 11.40 -6.64
N ASN A 106 -13.69 12.45 -7.00
CA ASN A 106 -12.29 12.57 -6.65
C ASN A 106 -12.06 12.64 -5.13
N LEU A 107 -12.93 13.34 -4.39
CA LEU A 107 -12.89 13.42 -2.94
C LEU A 107 -13.13 12.04 -2.29
N GLN A 108 -14.11 11.28 -2.79
CA GLN A 108 -14.39 9.91 -2.34
C GLN A 108 -13.20 8.98 -2.56
N VAL A 109 -12.58 9.04 -3.75
CA VAL A 109 -11.37 8.27 -4.06
C VAL A 109 -10.22 8.64 -3.13
N ASN A 110 -9.98 9.94 -2.91
CA ASN A 110 -8.96 10.41 -1.99
C ASN A 110 -9.19 9.90 -0.57
N TYR A 111 -10.42 10.04 -0.04
CA TYR A 111 -10.74 9.59 1.32
C TYR A 111 -10.56 8.09 1.48
N PHE A 112 -11.12 7.30 0.56
CA PHE A 112 -11.01 5.85 0.63
C PHE A 112 -9.55 5.39 0.61
N LEU A 113 -8.76 5.85 -0.37
CA LEU A 113 -7.38 5.38 -0.52
C LEU A 113 -6.50 5.85 0.65
N VAL A 114 -6.65 7.11 1.09
CA VAL A 114 -5.87 7.61 2.22
C VAL A 114 -6.22 6.85 3.50
N ASP A 115 -7.51 6.61 3.76
CA ASP A 115 -7.96 5.87 4.94
C ASP A 115 -7.47 4.43 4.90
N TRP A 116 -7.71 3.72 3.79
CA TRP A 116 -7.30 2.33 3.61
C TRP A 116 -5.80 2.15 3.83
N PHE A 117 -4.95 2.92 3.13
CA PHE A 117 -3.49 2.80 3.30
C PHE A 117 -3.03 3.18 4.71
N THR A 118 -3.66 4.19 5.34
CA THR A 118 -3.30 4.59 6.70
C THR A 118 -3.61 3.50 7.71
N VAL A 119 -4.80 2.91 7.62
CA VAL A 119 -5.26 1.85 8.53
C VAL A 119 -4.48 0.56 8.27
N HIS A 120 -4.37 0.15 7.01
CA HIS A 120 -3.68 -1.07 6.60
C HIS A 120 -2.23 -1.08 7.07
N ILE A 121 -1.45 -0.05 6.73
CA ILE A 121 -0.03 0.03 7.12
C ILE A 121 0.13 0.01 8.65
N ARG A 122 -0.71 0.76 9.37
CA ARG A 122 -0.57 0.91 10.82
C ARG A 122 -0.99 -0.33 11.59
N GLN A 123 -2.01 -1.04 11.12
CA GLN A 123 -2.68 -2.10 11.88
C GLN A 123 -2.47 -3.51 11.33
N VAL A 124 -2.01 -3.63 10.09
CA VAL A 124 -1.87 -4.89 9.36
C VAL A 124 -0.39 -5.11 9.02
N ASP A 125 0.20 -4.26 8.19
CA ASP A 125 1.58 -4.46 7.70
C ASP A 125 2.58 -4.39 8.86
N ARG A 126 2.38 -3.46 9.79
CA ARG A 126 3.23 -3.35 10.97
C ARG A 126 3.29 -4.64 11.79
N LYS A 127 2.14 -5.30 12.01
CA LYS A 127 2.10 -6.58 12.74
C LYS A 127 2.92 -7.66 12.03
N MET A 128 2.80 -7.72 10.71
CA MET A 128 3.62 -8.63 9.90
C MET A 128 5.10 -8.27 10.02
N THR A 129 5.49 -7.00 9.89
CA THR A 129 6.90 -6.60 9.98
C THR A 129 7.49 -6.79 11.37
N ASP A 130 6.72 -6.62 12.44
CA ASP A 130 7.14 -6.85 13.82
C ASP A 130 7.38 -8.35 14.05
N PHE A 131 6.48 -9.20 13.56
CA PHE A 131 6.69 -10.66 13.55
C PHE A 131 7.97 -11.05 12.80
N LEU A 132 8.20 -10.52 11.59
CA LEU A 132 9.41 -10.81 10.83
C LEU A 132 10.69 -10.38 11.56
N ARG A 133 10.66 -9.24 12.27
CA ARG A 133 11.79 -8.79 13.10
C ARG A 133 12.05 -9.75 14.26
N GLU A 134 11.00 -10.24 14.92
CA GLU A 134 11.16 -11.21 16.00
C GLU A 134 11.76 -12.53 15.51
N ILE A 135 11.34 -13.01 14.34
CA ILE A 135 11.92 -14.20 13.71
C ILE A 135 13.41 -13.97 13.42
N ALA A 136 13.75 -12.84 12.79
CA ALA A 136 15.13 -12.50 12.45
C ALA A 136 16.05 -12.39 13.68
N ALA A 137 15.52 -11.94 14.81
CA ALA A 137 16.25 -11.84 16.07
C ALA A 137 16.50 -13.22 16.73
N LYS A 138 15.56 -14.17 16.58
CA LYS A 138 15.63 -15.51 17.18
C LYS A 138 16.42 -16.50 16.33
N GLN A 139 16.38 -16.34 15.01
CA GLN A 139 17.06 -17.21 14.05
C GLN A 139 17.68 -16.34 12.95
N PRO A 140 19.02 -16.15 12.94
CA PRO A 140 19.67 -15.26 11.99
C PRO A 140 19.75 -15.88 10.57
N ASP A 141 18.59 -15.99 9.92
CA ASP A 141 18.49 -16.19 8.48
C ASP A 141 19.09 -14.97 7.79
N HIS A 142 20.22 -15.17 7.08
CA HIS A 142 20.92 -14.09 6.38
C HIS A 142 20.05 -13.43 5.30
N ARG A 143 19.08 -14.15 4.72
CA ARG A 143 18.14 -13.59 3.74
C ARG A 143 17.14 -12.67 4.40
N LEU A 144 16.49 -13.10 5.48
CA LEU A 144 15.59 -12.27 6.27
C LEU A 144 16.32 -11.05 6.84
N LEU A 145 17.51 -11.29 7.38
CA LEU A 145 18.37 -10.22 7.87
C LEU A 145 18.75 -9.26 6.76
N ASN A 146 19.04 -9.67 5.53
CA ASN A 146 19.33 -8.72 4.44
C ASN A 146 18.10 -7.92 4.01
N LEU A 147 16.92 -8.54 4.00
CA LEU A 147 15.64 -7.86 3.75
C LEU A 147 15.37 -6.77 4.81
N ILE A 148 15.73 -7.05 6.07
CA ILE A 148 15.61 -6.12 7.21
C ILE A 148 16.80 -5.15 7.30
N LYS A 149 18.05 -5.57 7.03
CA LYS A 149 19.32 -4.83 7.18
C LYS A 149 19.54 -3.73 6.16
N GLY A 150 18.65 -3.55 5.19
CA GLY A 150 18.44 -2.24 4.58
C GLY A 150 18.20 -1.10 5.61
N LEU A 151 18.10 -1.43 6.91
CA LEU A 151 17.93 -0.56 8.07
C LEU A 151 19.14 -0.38 9.00
N LEU A 152 20.19 -1.22 8.99
CA LEU A 152 21.29 -0.99 9.94
C LEU A 152 22.25 0.04 9.34
N PRO A 153 22.34 1.29 9.86
CA PRO A 153 23.58 2.02 9.68
C PRO A 153 24.68 1.12 10.25
N ASN A 154 25.76 0.94 9.49
CA ASN A 154 26.91 0.12 9.85
C ASN A 154 27.08 0.06 11.37
N ALA A 155 26.84 -1.11 11.96
CA ALA A 155 27.34 -1.39 13.29
C ALA A 155 28.86 -1.36 13.18
N LYS A 156 29.46 -0.25 13.61
CA LYS A 156 30.86 -0.18 14.05
C LYS A 156 30.86 -0.33 15.56
#